data_AF-A0A0D6JH74-F1
#
_entry.id   AF-A0A0D6JH74-F1
#
_cell.length_a   1.000
_cell.length_b   1.000
_cell.length_c   1.000
_cell.angle_alpha   90.00
_cell.angle_beta   90.00
_cell.angle_gamma   90.00
#
_symmetry.space_group_name_H-M   'P 1'
#
loop_
_entity.id
_entity.type
_entity.pdbx_description
1 polymer ?
#
loop_
_entity_poly.entity_id
_entity_poly.type
_entity_poly.pdbx_seq_one_letter_code
_entity_poly.pdbx_strand_id
1 'polypeptide(L)'
;MPPPEQAMKLDLCKDFAPFYAHATGKAVSDANEQAGIVWESGSPTGGVKLSTLKKDMGSTMIVKKRCMAASMLLGALLLTGSVQVPEAHARGSASEFATQLSADDRRQFEEYYKAWTFHQAEKDAFWDQVESKRSARRKKIRRGDLVRKSDYVTGYPPEFEGPNLSKRLAAAWAKFLAGDEKKPERPRDELPGINDYLAAAKRHYGFVPERISEREFKLRYAREALRLGLSKDQVVRVYALETGGIGTADMQAGIHPLRKTGRPISSALGYAQLLSANSVDELVKHGADFVARLERMSRSHEVSAERSQNLQKKASILRRMLKKAKSIPHVWSRHQAFAKTGHGMGIHPINLDGDIGPWLQVIKLKGIKEFAERKNRYNLDPTELELMNLAGPGTGVEMMTSVGLRMPTVNFFSRRGYERNSIVRGRTSAELLKALEDRMNHNVKNSGAVEFAEVFDMLTAEARR
;
A
#
# COMPACT_ATOMS: atom_id res chain seq x y z
N MET A 1 -41.67 25.30 8.67
CA MET A 1 -40.51 25.46 7.76
C MET A 1 -39.35 26.06 8.55
N PRO A 2 -38.26 25.32 8.78
CA PRO A 2 -36.96 25.89 9.14
C PRO A 2 -36.06 26.06 7.90
N PRO A 3 -35.03 26.91 7.95
CA PRO A 3 -34.32 27.40 6.77
C PRO A 3 -33.29 26.39 6.23
N PRO A 4 -32.92 26.48 4.94
CA PRO A 4 -31.90 25.65 4.32
C PRO A 4 -30.49 26.23 4.51
N GLU A 5 -29.48 25.41 4.23
CA GLU A 5 -28.06 25.75 4.01
C GLU A 5 -27.15 25.97 5.23
N GLN A 6 -26.57 24.86 5.69
CA GLN A 6 -25.10 24.75 5.75
C GLN A 6 -24.68 23.50 5.00
N ALA A 7 -24.61 23.60 3.67
CA ALA A 7 -23.93 22.61 2.86
C ALA A 7 -22.44 22.64 3.23
N MET A 8 -21.99 21.61 3.92
CA MET A 8 -20.58 21.32 4.17
C MET A 8 -19.87 21.28 2.81
N LYS A 9 -19.07 22.30 2.49
CA LYS A 9 -18.22 22.32 1.30
C LYS A 9 -17.16 21.22 1.44
N LEU A 10 -17.49 20.01 1.00
CA LEU A 10 -16.52 18.94 0.75
C LEU A 10 -15.56 19.43 -0.34
N ASP A 11 -14.30 19.62 0.02
CA ASP A 11 -13.24 19.91 -0.93
C ASP A 11 -12.85 18.57 -1.58
N LEU A 12 -13.57 18.22 -2.66
CA LEU A 12 -13.46 16.95 -3.39
C LEU A 12 -12.01 16.60 -3.78
N CYS A 13 -11.05 17.55 -3.81
CA CYS A 13 -9.64 17.24 -4.07
C CYS A 13 -8.84 16.87 -2.81
N LYS A 14 -9.23 17.36 -1.63
CA LYS A 14 -8.55 17.06 -0.35
C LYS A 14 -9.15 15.82 0.32
N ASP A 15 -10.45 15.60 0.16
CA ASP A 15 -11.16 14.50 0.78
C ASP A 15 -11.10 13.19 -0.05
N PHE A 16 -10.68 13.26 -1.33
CA PHE A 16 -10.57 12.13 -2.27
C PHE A 16 -9.13 11.63 -2.49
N ALA A 17 -8.16 12.11 -1.71
CA ALA A 17 -6.84 11.50 -1.76
C ALA A 17 -6.96 10.03 -1.31
N PRO A 18 -6.67 9.04 -2.18
CA PRO A 18 -6.81 7.64 -1.80
C PRO A 18 -5.84 7.34 -0.67
N PHE A 19 -6.32 6.51 0.25
CA PHE A 19 -5.66 6.16 1.51
C PHE A 19 -4.29 5.48 1.33
N TYR A 20 -3.94 5.10 0.09
CA TYR A 20 -2.78 4.32 -0.30
C TYR A 20 -1.50 5.10 -0.59
N ALA A 21 -1.47 6.42 -0.41
CA ALA A 21 -0.27 7.19 -0.73
C ALA A 21 0.98 6.70 0.03
N HIS A 22 0.87 6.12 1.24
CA HIS A 22 2.04 5.85 2.08
C HIS A 22 1.97 4.62 3.00
N ALA A 23 1.41 3.49 2.57
CA ALA A 23 1.78 2.22 3.19
C ALA A 23 3.29 2.03 3.00
N THR A 24 4.06 2.43 4.01
CA THR A 24 5.52 2.39 3.96
C THR A 24 5.96 0.95 3.76
N GLY A 25 6.97 0.75 2.92
CA GLY A 25 7.38 -0.56 2.46
C GLY A 25 7.82 -1.57 3.53
N LYS A 26 7.81 -1.19 4.82
CA LYS A 26 8.06 -2.08 5.95
C LYS A 26 6.82 -2.93 6.31
N ALA A 27 5.60 -2.38 6.22
CA ALA A 27 4.39 -3.14 6.56
C ALA A 27 4.05 -4.19 5.49
N VAL A 28 4.34 -3.88 4.21
CA VAL A 28 4.17 -4.82 3.09
C VAL A 28 5.37 -5.77 2.96
N SER A 29 6.61 -5.35 3.30
CA SER A 29 7.75 -6.29 3.35
C SER A 29 7.53 -7.37 4.39
N ASP A 30 7.03 -7.01 5.56
CA ASP A 30 6.78 -7.98 6.63
C ASP A 30 5.63 -8.93 6.30
N ALA A 31 4.69 -8.53 5.42
CA ALA A 31 3.61 -9.37 4.92
C ALA A 31 4.03 -10.28 3.75
N ASN A 32 4.91 -9.80 2.85
CA ASN A 32 5.44 -10.59 1.72
C ASN A 32 6.57 -11.55 2.15
N GLU A 33 7.39 -11.20 3.16
CA GLU A 33 8.39 -12.11 3.74
C GLU A 33 7.71 -13.26 4.54
N GLN A 34 6.46 -13.06 4.95
CA GLN A 34 5.62 -14.09 5.59
C GLN A 34 4.91 -15.04 4.61
N ALA A 35 5.02 -14.82 3.30
CA ALA A 35 4.47 -15.73 2.28
C ALA A 35 5.51 -16.74 1.75
N GLY A 36 6.68 -16.85 2.39
CA GLY A 36 7.72 -17.84 2.10
C GLY A 36 7.30 -19.28 2.43
N ILE A 37 6.32 -19.80 1.70
CA ILE A 37 6.14 -21.23 1.48
C ILE A 37 6.28 -21.43 -0.03
N VAL A 38 7.36 -22.09 -0.41
CA VAL A 38 7.62 -22.60 -1.76
C VAL A 38 6.45 -23.52 -2.13
N TRP A 39 5.68 -23.15 -3.15
CA TRP A 39 4.74 -24.07 -3.79
C TRP A 39 5.52 -24.94 -4.79
N GLU A 40 5.86 -26.16 -4.40
CA GLU A 40 6.07 -27.24 -5.38
C GLU A 40 4.70 -27.64 -5.94
N SER A 41 4.52 -27.45 -7.24
CA SER A 41 3.32 -27.86 -7.96
C SER A 41 3.44 -29.34 -8.32
N GLY A 42 2.91 -30.21 -7.46
CA GLY A 42 2.69 -31.62 -7.79
C GLY A 42 1.35 -31.83 -8.47
N SER A 43 1.34 -32.15 -9.76
CA SER A 43 0.16 -32.70 -10.46
C SER A 43 -0.15 -34.12 -9.97
N PRO A 44 -1.44 -34.52 -9.84
CA PRO A 44 -1.80 -35.86 -9.43
C PRO A 44 -1.92 -36.77 -10.67
N THR A 45 -0.91 -37.60 -10.90
CA THR A 45 -1.04 -38.77 -11.77
C THR A 45 -0.26 -39.94 -11.18
N GLY A 46 -0.95 -41.06 -10.95
CA GLY A 46 -0.33 -42.39 -10.94
C GLY A 46 0.10 -42.90 -9.58
N GLY A 47 -0.70 -43.82 -9.02
CA GLY A 47 -0.27 -44.65 -7.90
C GLY A 47 0.78 -45.66 -8.34
N VAL A 48 1.84 -45.81 -7.55
CA VAL A 48 2.69 -47.01 -7.53
C VAL A 48 3.14 -47.26 -6.10
N LYS A 49 3.04 -48.53 -5.69
CA LYS A 49 3.45 -49.09 -4.39
C LYS A 49 4.95 -48.86 -4.14
N LEU A 50 5.32 -48.47 -2.91
CA LEU A 50 6.70 -48.62 -2.43
C LEU A 50 6.80 -49.83 -1.48
N SER A 51 7.46 -50.87 -1.97
CA SER A 51 8.12 -51.89 -1.15
C SER A 51 9.63 -51.64 -1.17
N THR A 52 10.19 -51.53 0.02
CA THR A 52 11.51 -52.01 0.47
C THR A 52 12.67 -52.05 -0.54
N LEU A 53 13.75 -51.31 -0.27
CA LEU A 53 15.13 -51.81 -0.42
C LEU A 53 16.16 -50.89 0.26
N LYS A 54 16.84 -51.44 1.27
CA LYS A 54 18.15 -51.03 1.79
C LYS A 54 19.22 -51.39 0.75
N LYS A 55 20.19 -50.50 0.50
CA LYS A 55 21.62 -50.75 0.74
C LYS A 55 22.50 -49.57 0.34
N ASP A 56 23.42 -49.29 1.26
CA ASP A 56 24.73 -48.65 1.17
C ASP A 56 25.34 -48.44 -0.21
N MET A 57 26.02 -47.30 -0.38
CA MET A 57 27.43 -47.22 -0.78
C MET A 57 27.95 -45.80 -0.53
N GLY A 58 28.98 -45.71 0.32
CA GLY A 58 29.66 -44.45 0.63
C GLY A 58 30.63 -44.01 -0.46
N SER A 59 30.94 -42.71 -0.46
CA SER A 59 32.28 -42.17 -0.75
C SER A 59 32.34 -40.69 -0.37
N THR A 60 32.89 -40.48 0.83
CA THR A 60 33.91 -39.49 1.17
C THR A 60 34.13 -38.33 0.19
N MET A 61 33.76 -37.11 0.58
CA MET A 61 34.46 -35.91 0.14
C MET A 61 34.84 -35.04 1.34
N ILE A 62 36.15 -34.81 1.39
CA ILE A 62 36.94 -34.13 2.41
C ILE A 62 36.67 -32.62 2.32
N VAL A 63 36.19 -32.01 3.41
CA VAL A 63 36.31 -30.56 3.60
C VAL A 63 37.00 -30.31 4.95
N LYS A 64 38.15 -29.66 4.85
CA LYS A 64 39.12 -29.37 5.91
C LYS A 64 38.45 -28.68 7.11
N LYS A 65 38.55 -29.31 8.29
CA LYS A 65 38.45 -28.67 9.59
C LYS A 65 39.72 -27.85 9.84
N ARG A 66 39.58 -26.59 10.24
CA ARG A 66 40.59 -25.89 11.05
C ARG A 66 39.94 -25.53 12.38
N CYS A 67 40.42 -26.21 13.42
CA CYS A 67 40.34 -25.78 14.80
C CYS A 67 41.53 -24.86 15.10
N MET A 68 41.30 -23.80 15.88
CA MET A 68 42.14 -23.26 16.95
C MET A 68 41.40 -22.01 17.46
N ALA A 69 40.82 -22.00 18.66
CA ALA A 69 41.44 -22.00 19.99
C ALA A 69 41.29 -20.59 20.58
N ALA A 70 40.77 -20.57 21.80
CA ALA A 70 40.41 -19.40 22.58
C ALA A 70 41.63 -18.62 23.06
N SER A 71 41.47 -17.32 23.28
CA SER A 71 42.19 -16.58 24.32
C SER A 71 41.34 -15.39 24.75
N MET A 72 40.98 -15.40 26.03
CA MET A 72 40.49 -14.24 26.76
C MET A 72 41.61 -13.21 26.85
N LEU A 73 41.28 -11.93 26.61
CA LEU A 73 41.97 -10.82 27.25
C LEU A 73 41.01 -9.63 27.36
N LEU A 74 40.80 -9.23 28.61
CA LEU A 74 40.15 -8.01 29.05
C LEU A 74 40.87 -6.81 28.42
N GLY A 75 40.11 -5.94 27.77
CA GLY A 75 40.60 -4.66 27.25
C GLY A 75 39.44 -3.69 27.14
N ALA A 76 39.17 -2.97 28.23
CA ALA A 76 38.27 -1.84 28.22
C ALA A 76 38.86 -0.77 27.28
N LEU A 77 38.26 -0.63 26.10
CA LEU A 77 38.49 0.53 25.24
C LEU A 77 37.13 1.17 24.96
N LEU A 78 36.93 2.31 25.62
CA LEU A 78 35.91 3.30 25.34
C LEU A 78 36.07 3.78 23.90
N LEU A 79 35.40 3.12 22.97
CA LEU A 79 35.09 3.72 21.68
C LEU A 79 33.83 4.54 21.86
N THR A 80 34.03 5.81 22.19
CA THR A 80 33.06 6.88 22.00
C THR A 80 32.73 6.93 20.51
N GLY A 81 31.77 6.10 20.09
CA GLY A 81 31.09 6.27 18.82
C GLY A 81 30.31 7.57 18.92
N SER A 82 30.90 8.65 18.42
CA SER A 82 30.18 9.87 18.07
C SER A 82 29.22 9.54 16.93
N VAL A 83 28.07 8.98 17.29
CA VAL A 83 26.86 9.15 16.51
C VAL A 83 26.57 10.65 16.58
N GLN A 84 27.07 11.42 15.62
CA GLN A 84 26.59 12.78 15.40
C GLN A 84 25.14 12.66 14.94
N VAL A 85 24.24 12.70 15.91
CA VAL A 85 22.81 12.92 15.72
C VAL A 85 22.65 14.31 15.04
N PRO A 86 21.66 14.52 14.16
CA PRO A 86 21.42 15.80 13.48
C PRO A 86 21.18 17.02 14.39
N GLU A 87 21.11 16.84 15.71
CA GLU A 87 20.82 17.89 16.69
C GLU A 87 21.80 19.08 16.65
N ALA A 88 23.09 18.84 16.38
CA ALA A 88 24.10 19.89 16.38
C ALA A 88 23.87 20.93 15.28
N HIS A 89 23.43 20.50 14.09
CA HIS A 89 23.13 21.39 12.97
C HIS A 89 21.79 22.13 13.16
N ALA A 90 20.80 21.47 13.79
CA ALA A 90 19.50 22.09 14.09
C ALA A 90 19.57 23.16 15.20
N ARG A 91 20.43 22.96 16.21
CA ARG A 91 20.69 23.97 17.26
C ARG A 91 21.50 25.16 16.74
N GLY A 92 22.45 24.93 15.83
CA GLY A 92 23.21 26.00 15.16
C GLY A 92 22.29 26.96 14.38
N SER A 93 21.38 26.42 13.56
CA SER A 93 20.48 27.23 12.74
C SER A 93 19.45 28.03 13.56
N ALA A 94 18.92 27.47 14.66
CA ALA A 94 17.99 28.20 15.51
C ALA A 94 18.67 29.35 16.28
N SER A 95 19.89 29.12 16.78
CA SER A 95 20.68 30.17 17.44
C SER A 95 21.02 31.30 16.47
N GLU A 96 21.41 30.96 15.23
CA GLU A 96 21.68 31.95 14.18
C GLU A 96 20.45 32.80 13.85
N PHE A 97 19.28 32.18 13.68
CA PHE A 97 18.04 32.93 13.45
C PHE A 97 17.71 33.88 14.60
N ALA A 98 17.87 33.42 15.85
CA ALA A 98 17.60 34.23 17.03
C ALA A 98 18.45 35.52 17.09
N THR A 99 19.67 35.50 16.54
CA THR A 99 20.54 36.71 16.47
C THR A 99 20.04 37.79 15.51
N GLN A 100 19.16 37.43 14.55
CA GLN A 100 18.62 38.35 13.54
C GLN A 100 17.30 39.00 13.99
N LEU A 101 16.79 38.67 15.17
CA LEU A 101 15.50 39.10 15.68
C LEU A 101 15.64 40.31 16.62
N SER A 102 14.57 41.10 16.72
CA SER A 102 14.44 42.11 17.80
C SER A 102 14.38 41.41 19.17
N ALA A 103 14.61 42.14 20.26
CA ALA A 103 14.59 41.57 21.60
C ALA A 103 13.27 40.85 21.94
N ASP A 104 12.12 41.43 21.58
CA ASP A 104 10.81 40.83 21.81
C ASP A 104 10.55 39.59 20.93
N ASP A 105 10.92 39.66 19.64
CA ASP A 105 10.79 38.52 18.71
C ASP A 105 11.70 37.37 19.12
N ARG A 106 12.92 37.69 19.56
CA ARG A 106 13.90 36.72 20.03
C ARG A 106 13.38 35.98 21.26
N ARG A 107 12.83 36.69 22.25
CA ARG A 107 12.23 36.06 23.44
C ARG A 107 11.08 35.13 23.03
N GLN A 108 10.16 35.59 22.18
CA GLN A 108 9.05 34.76 21.69
C GLN A 108 9.57 33.52 20.95
N PHE A 109 10.57 33.67 20.09
CA PHE A 109 11.15 32.57 19.33
C PHE A 109 11.87 31.56 20.24
N GLU A 110 12.65 32.02 21.20
CA GLU A 110 13.38 31.15 22.14
C GLU A 110 12.42 30.35 23.02
N GLU A 111 11.36 30.98 23.54
CA GLU A 111 10.29 30.29 24.29
C GLU A 111 9.59 29.22 23.45
N TYR A 112 9.18 29.58 22.23
CA TYR A 112 8.61 28.64 21.26
C TYR A 112 9.56 27.50 20.95
N TYR A 113 10.80 27.80 20.56
CA TYR A 113 11.76 26.82 20.05
C TYR A 113 12.18 25.85 21.15
N LYS A 114 12.34 26.34 22.38
CA LYS A 114 12.55 25.50 23.56
C LYS A 114 11.39 24.52 23.75
N ALA A 115 10.15 25.02 23.84
CA ALA A 115 8.96 24.18 24.02
C ALA A 115 8.78 23.19 22.85
N TRP A 116 9.02 23.64 21.62
CA TRP A 116 8.91 22.83 20.41
C TRP A 116 9.96 21.71 20.38
N THR A 117 11.20 21.99 20.80
CA THR A 117 12.27 21.00 20.86
C THR A 117 11.94 19.91 21.88
N PHE A 118 11.47 20.28 23.08
CA PHE A 118 11.02 19.32 24.09
C PHE A 118 9.85 18.47 23.54
N HIS A 119 8.87 19.11 22.92
CA HIS A 119 7.75 18.39 22.31
C HIS A 119 8.18 17.43 21.19
N GLN A 120 9.14 17.80 20.33
CA GLN A 120 9.67 16.88 19.32
C GLN A 120 10.37 15.67 19.98
N ALA A 121 11.15 15.90 21.03
CA ALA A 121 11.81 14.82 21.76
C ALA A 121 10.79 13.86 22.43
N GLU A 122 9.74 14.38 23.06
CA GLU A 122 8.66 13.58 23.64
C GLU A 122 7.91 12.77 22.57
N LYS A 123 7.62 13.41 21.44
CA LYS A 123 6.96 12.77 20.31
C LYS A 123 7.84 11.67 19.69
N ASP A 124 9.15 11.89 19.58
CA ASP A 124 10.09 10.88 19.10
C ASP A 124 10.17 9.69 20.06
N ALA A 125 10.28 9.95 21.37
CA ALA A 125 10.27 8.92 22.40
C ALA A 125 8.97 8.09 22.38
N PHE A 126 7.82 8.73 22.16
CA PHE A 126 6.54 8.04 21.97
C PHE A 126 6.59 7.07 20.78
N TRP A 127 7.10 7.52 19.62
CA TRP A 127 7.17 6.67 18.43
C TRP A 127 8.17 5.52 18.57
N ASP A 128 9.28 5.74 19.28
CA ASP A 128 10.23 4.68 19.62
C ASP A 128 9.58 3.62 20.52
N GLN A 129 8.77 4.04 21.50
CA GLN A 129 8.00 3.11 22.33
C GLN A 129 7.01 2.29 21.48
N VAL A 130 6.28 2.94 20.57
CA VAL A 130 5.34 2.27 19.66
C VAL A 130 6.06 1.21 18.81
N GLU A 131 7.18 1.55 18.20
CA GLU A 131 7.91 0.64 17.31
C GLU A 131 8.57 -0.51 18.10
N SER A 132 9.10 -0.24 19.30
CA SER A 132 9.62 -1.25 20.21
C SER A 132 8.54 -2.28 20.58
N LYS A 133 7.36 -1.81 21.02
CA LYS A 133 6.22 -2.68 21.32
C LYS A 133 5.73 -3.44 20.10
N ARG A 134 5.64 -2.79 18.93
CA ARG A 134 5.26 -3.46 17.68
C ARG A 134 6.24 -4.58 17.30
N SER A 135 7.55 -4.33 17.40
CA SER A 135 8.59 -5.32 17.13
C SER A 135 8.48 -6.53 18.08
N ALA A 136 8.28 -6.27 19.38
CA ALA A 136 8.04 -7.33 20.37
C ALA A 136 6.77 -8.13 20.08
N ARG A 137 5.65 -7.46 19.74
CA ARG A 137 4.40 -8.12 19.35
C ARG A 137 4.56 -9.02 18.12
N ARG A 138 5.24 -8.54 17.08
CA ARG A 138 5.47 -9.34 15.88
C ARG A 138 6.23 -10.64 16.19
N LYS A 139 7.22 -10.58 17.10
CA LYS A 139 7.92 -11.78 17.57
C LYS A 139 6.97 -12.72 18.33
N LYS A 140 6.11 -12.21 19.22
CA LYS A 140 5.09 -12.99 19.92
C LYS A 140 4.11 -13.67 18.96
N ILE A 141 3.53 -12.92 18.03
CA ILE A 141 2.59 -13.41 17.02
C ILE A 141 3.21 -14.53 16.19
N ARG A 142 4.48 -14.39 15.76
CA ARG A 142 5.18 -15.44 15.01
C ARG A 142 5.38 -16.74 15.79
N ARG A 143 5.50 -16.66 17.12
CA ARG A 143 5.60 -17.85 17.99
C ARG A 143 4.23 -18.44 18.36
N GLY A 144 3.14 -17.78 17.99
CA GLY A 144 1.79 -18.17 18.42
C GLY A 144 1.45 -17.76 19.86
N ASP A 145 2.25 -16.88 20.47
CA ASP A 145 2.00 -16.41 21.84
C ASP A 145 0.76 -15.50 21.89
N LEU A 146 0.04 -15.55 23.02
CA LEU A 146 -1.07 -14.63 23.27
C LEU A 146 -0.59 -13.18 23.39
N VAL A 147 -1.16 -12.31 22.56
CA VAL A 147 -0.96 -10.85 22.64
C VAL A 147 -1.96 -10.25 23.63
N ARG A 148 -1.48 -9.39 24.53
CA ARG A 148 -2.27 -8.75 25.59
C ARG A 148 -2.27 -7.23 25.42
N LYS A 149 -3.16 -6.53 26.15
CA LYS A 149 -3.23 -5.06 26.17
C LYS A 149 -1.88 -4.40 26.50
N SER A 150 -1.09 -4.99 27.39
CA SER A 150 0.23 -4.49 27.77
C SER A 150 1.25 -4.46 26.62
N ASP A 151 1.00 -5.21 25.56
CA ASP A 151 1.85 -5.24 24.36
C ASP A 151 1.61 -4.06 23.40
N TYR A 152 0.68 -3.16 23.75
CA TYR A 152 0.32 -1.98 22.98
C TYR A 152 0.65 -0.69 23.74
N VAL A 153 0.73 0.41 23.00
CA VAL A 153 0.62 1.76 23.56
C VAL A 153 -0.86 2.13 23.60
N THR A 154 -1.32 2.71 24.71
CA THR A 154 -2.75 3.02 24.94
C THR A 154 -3.11 4.47 24.62
N GLY A 155 -2.13 5.35 24.42
CA GLY A 155 -2.33 6.75 24.10
C GLY A 155 -2.03 7.10 22.64
N TYR A 156 -2.14 8.39 22.36
CA TYR A 156 -1.81 9.01 21.09
C TYR A 156 -0.50 9.79 21.19
N PRO A 157 0.11 10.21 20.05
CA PRO A 157 1.28 11.08 20.11
C PRO A 157 0.91 12.37 20.87
N PRO A 158 1.82 12.93 21.67
CA PRO A 158 1.54 14.15 22.41
C PRO A 158 1.14 15.27 21.45
N GLU A 159 0.25 16.16 21.90
CA GLU A 159 -0.07 17.40 21.20
C GLU A 159 0.86 18.52 21.66
N PHE A 160 1.03 19.54 20.82
CA PHE A 160 1.90 20.67 21.16
C PHE A 160 1.11 21.69 22.00
N GLU A 161 1.48 21.83 23.28
CA GLU A 161 0.83 22.74 24.22
C GLU A 161 1.67 24.01 24.50
N GLY A 162 2.80 24.17 23.80
CA GLY A 162 3.68 25.34 23.96
C GLY A 162 3.13 26.62 23.35
N PRO A 163 3.80 27.77 23.58
CA PRO A 163 3.42 29.03 22.94
C PRO A 163 3.53 28.88 21.42
N ASN A 164 2.70 29.60 20.67
CA ASN A 164 2.80 29.64 19.20
C ASN A 164 3.60 30.86 18.75
N LEU A 165 4.33 30.73 17.64
CA LEU A 165 4.93 31.90 16.97
C LEU A 165 3.83 32.82 16.41
N SER A 166 4.07 34.12 16.44
CA SER A 166 3.26 35.06 15.66
C SER A 166 3.35 34.72 14.16
N LYS A 167 2.30 35.02 13.38
CA LYS A 167 2.28 34.73 11.93
C LYS A 167 3.51 35.27 11.19
N ARG A 168 3.96 36.48 11.55
CA ARG A 168 5.16 37.11 10.99
C ARG A 168 6.42 36.32 11.33
N LEU A 169 6.59 35.95 12.59
CA LEU A 169 7.77 35.24 13.07
C LEU A 169 7.84 33.80 12.53
N ALA A 170 6.69 33.13 12.41
CA ALA A 170 6.59 31.83 11.74
C ALA A 170 7.01 31.89 10.27
N ALA A 171 6.58 32.94 9.54
CA ALA A 171 6.99 33.15 8.15
C ALA A 171 8.49 33.47 8.03
N ALA A 172 9.03 34.28 8.93
CA ALA A 172 10.46 34.60 8.98
C ALA A 172 11.30 33.34 9.27
N TRP A 173 10.88 32.51 10.23
CA TRP A 173 11.55 31.25 10.55
C TRP A 173 11.50 30.27 9.38
N ALA A 174 10.35 30.12 8.73
CA ALA A 174 10.22 29.27 7.54
C ALA A 174 11.12 29.75 6.39
N LYS A 175 11.25 31.07 6.19
CA LYS A 175 12.16 31.67 5.21
C LYS A 175 13.61 31.41 5.57
N PHE A 176 13.99 31.58 6.84
CA PHE A 176 15.34 31.32 7.32
C PHE A 176 15.73 29.84 7.10
N LEU A 177 14.85 28.89 7.45
CA LEU A 177 15.08 27.47 7.22
C LEU A 177 15.22 27.10 5.74
N ALA A 178 14.60 27.86 4.84
CA ALA A 178 14.74 27.66 3.40
C ALA A 178 16.12 28.10 2.87
N GLY A 179 16.81 29.02 3.56
CA GLY A 179 18.06 29.67 3.14
C GLY A 179 17.85 30.74 2.06
N ASP A 180 18.83 31.64 1.90
CA ASP A 180 18.85 32.67 0.82
C ASP A 180 19.24 32.09 -0.54
N GLU A 181 19.73 30.84 -0.59
CA GLU A 181 19.77 30.12 -1.84
C GLU A 181 18.34 29.89 -2.29
N LYS A 182 17.95 30.53 -3.42
CA LYS A 182 17.11 29.86 -4.40
C LYS A 182 17.84 28.57 -4.77
N LYS A 183 17.79 27.53 -3.92
CA LYS A 183 17.86 26.17 -4.39
C LYS A 183 16.85 26.18 -5.52
N PRO A 184 17.26 25.96 -6.78
CA PRO A 184 16.28 25.83 -7.85
C PRO A 184 15.25 24.89 -7.27
N GLU A 185 13.98 25.31 -7.18
CA GLU A 185 12.92 24.45 -6.67
C GLU A 185 13.20 23.14 -7.36
N ARG A 186 13.70 22.12 -6.63
CA ARG A 186 13.93 20.83 -7.24
C ARG A 186 12.58 20.56 -7.83
N PRO A 187 12.42 20.46 -9.17
CA PRO A 187 11.12 20.29 -9.77
C PRO A 187 10.49 19.21 -8.92
N ARG A 188 9.41 19.52 -8.20
CA ARG A 188 8.82 18.54 -7.28
C ARG A 188 8.56 17.39 -8.21
N ASP A 189 9.34 16.29 -8.11
CA ASP A 189 9.34 15.25 -9.15
C ASP A 189 7.88 14.95 -9.43
N GLU A 190 7.39 15.44 -10.57
CA GLU A 190 5.97 15.40 -10.82
C GLU A 190 5.66 13.92 -10.88
N LEU A 191 4.81 13.46 -9.95
CA LEU A 191 4.51 12.06 -9.88
C LEU A 191 3.97 11.67 -11.26
N PRO A 192 4.48 10.59 -11.87
CA PRO A 192 4.11 10.27 -13.23
C PRO A 192 2.59 10.18 -13.38
N GLY A 193 2.07 10.88 -14.37
CA GLY A 193 0.67 10.79 -14.76
C GLY A 193 0.42 9.54 -15.61
N ILE A 194 -0.85 9.29 -15.90
CA ILE A 194 -1.27 8.19 -16.79
C ILE A 194 -0.53 8.23 -18.13
N ASN A 195 -0.34 9.43 -18.70
CA ASN A 195 0.34 9.60 -19.98
C ASN A 195 1.80 9.14 -19.94
N ASP A 196 2.50 9.34 -18.82
CA ASP A 196 3.88 8.89 -18.65
C ASP A 196 3.96 7.36 -18.58
N TYR A 197 3.02 6.72 -17.87
CA TYR A 197 2.93 5.26 -17.81
C TYR A 197 2.61 4.67 -19.20
N LEU A 198 1.65 5.25 -19.93
CA LEU A 198 1.30 4.83 -21.29
C LEU A 198 2.48 5.00 -22.26
N ALA A 199 3.18 6.14 -22.20
CA ALA A 199 4.37 6.38 -23.02
C ALA A 199 5.48 5.37 -22.69
N ALA A 200 5.69 5.06 -21.42
CA ALA A 200 6.65 4.06 -20.98
C ALA A 200 6.29 2.64 -21.48
N ALA A 201 5.02 2.25 -21.42
CA ALA A 201 4.55 0.94 -21.89
C ALA A 201 4.74 0.77 -23.40
N LYS A 202 4.40 1.80 -24.18
CA LYS A 202 4.61 1.82 -25.62
C LYS A 202 6.10 1.75 -25.95
N ARG A 203 6.93 2.60 -25.33
CA ARG A 203 8.37 2.68 -25.60
C ARG A 203 9.12 1.39 -25.23
N HIS A 204 8.84 0.80 -24.08
CA HIS A 204 9.63 -0.30 -23.53
C HIS A 204 9.13 -1.69 -23.92
N TYR A 205 7.84 -1.83 -24.25
CA TYR A 205 7.25 -3.13 -24.55
C TYR A 205 6.45 -3.16 -25.86
N GLY A 206 6.23 -2.02 -26.50
CA GLY A 206 5.28 -1.90 -27.61
C GLY A 206 3.83 -2.12 -27.17
N PHE A 207 3.54 -1.92 -25.88
CA PHE A 207 2.23 -2.19 -25.31
C PHE A 207 1.35 -0.94 -25.36
N VAL A 208 0.14 -1.10 -25.89
CA VAL A 208 -0.93 -0.11 -25.82
C VAL A 208 -2.14 -0.86 -25.25
N PRO A 209 -2.65 -0.48 -24.06
CA PRO A 209 -3.78 -1.17 -23.47
C PRO A 209 -5.02 -0.98 -24.34
N GLU A 210 -5.77 -2.05 -24.53
CA GLU A 210 -7.06 -1.98 -25.20
C GLU A 210 -8.10 -1.42 -24.22
N ARG A 211 -8.59 -0.23 -24.53
CA ARG A 211 -9.57 0.48 -23.70
C ARG A 211 -10.98 0.04 -24.09
N ILE A 212 -11.73 -0.41 -23.10
CA ILE A 212 -13.15 -0.76 -23.21
C ILE A 212 -14.00 0.32 -22.53
N SER A 213 -15.32 0.30 -22.78
CA SER A 213 -16.23 1.21 -22.09
C SER A 213 -16.21 0.97 -20.58
N GLU A 214 -16.53 2.01 -19.80
CA GLU A 214 -16.60 1.91 -18.34
C GLU A 214 -17.56 0.81 -17.88
N ARG A 215 -18.74 0.74 -18.51
CA ARG A 215 -19.73 -0.30 -18.22
C ARG A 215 -19.21 -1.70 -18.51
N GLU A 216 -18.52 -1.90 -19.64
CA GLU A 216 -17.91 -3.20 -19.98
C GLU A 216 -16.78 -3.56 -19.01
N PHE A 217 -16.01 -2.57 -18.53
CA PHE A 217 -14.98 -2.79 -17.52
C PHE A 217 -15.59 -3.27 -16.19
N LYS A 218 -16.66 -2.62 -15.71
CA LYS A 218 -17.42 -3.06 -14.54
C LYS A 218 -17.98 -4.47 -14.73
N LEU A 219 -18.56 -4.76 -15.90
CA LEU A 219 -19.09 -6.09 -16.22
C LEU A 219 -18.04 -7.18 -16.09
N ARG A 220 -16.88 -6.99 -16.72
CA ARG A 220 -15.77 -7.94 -16.63
C ARG A 220 -15.22 -8.06 -15.21
N TYR A 221 -15.11 -6.94 -14.50
CA TYR A 221 -14.67 -6.93 -13.10
C TYR A 221 -15.62 -7.75 -12.22
N ALA A 222 -16.93 -7.51 -12.33
CA ALA A 222 -17.94 -8.20 -11.54
C ALA A 222 -17.93 -9.71 -11.81
N ARG A 223 -17.84 -10.12 -13.08
CA ARG A 223 -17.69 -11.54 -13.46
C ARG A 223 -16.46 -12.17 -12.81
N GLU A 224 -15.32 -11.49 -12.85
CA GLU A 224 -14.10 -12.00 -12.20
C GLU A 224 -14.22 -12.06 -10.68
N ALA A 225 -14.84 -11.06 -10.06
CA ALA A 225 -15.04 -11.04 -8.62
C ALA A 225 -15.94 -12.20 -8.16
N LEU A 226 -17.08 -12.41 -8.81
CA LEU A 226 -17.98 -13.52 -8.53
C LEU A 226 -17.27 -14.87 -8.71
N ARG A 227 -16.53 -15.05 -9.81
CA ARG A 227 -15.75 -16.27 -10.08
C ARG A 227 -14.71 -16.55 -8.99
N LEU A 228 -14.17 -15.51 -8.37
CA LEU A 228 -13.18 -15.60 -7.31
C LEU A 228 -13.79 -15.60 -5.89
N GLY A 229 -15.12 -15.69 -5.79
CA GLY A 229 -15.84 -15.83 -4.52
C GLY A 229 -15.96 -14.53 -3.72
N LEU A 230 -15.81 -13.37 -4.37
CA LEU A 230 -16.11 -12.07 -3.77
C LEU A 230 -17.58 -11.71 -3.99
N SER A 231 -18.20 -11.11 -2.98
CA SER A 231 -19.61 -10.70 -3.07
C SER A 231 -19.76 -9.32 -3.75
N LYS A 232 -20.98 -9.06 -4.25
CA LYS A 232 -21.39 -7.72 -4.70
C LYS A 232 -21.05 -6.65 -3.66
N ASP A 233 -21.43 -6.90 -2.41
CA ASP A 233 -21.30 -5.94 -1.32
C ASP A 233 -19.82 -5.61 -1.02
N GLN A 234 -18.96 -6.63 -0.99
CA GLN A 234 -17.51 -6.47 -0.84
C GLN A 234 -16.92 -5.58 -1.93
N VAL A 235 -17.23 -5.87 -3.18
CA VAL A 235 -16.63 -5.16 -4.32
C VAL A 235 -17.15 -3.75 -4.44
N VAL A 236 -18.47 -3.56 -4.40
CA VAL A 236 -19.09 -2.27 -4.66
C VAL A 236 -18.76 -1.27 -3.54
N ARG A 237 -18.73 -1.71 -2.27
CA ARG A 237 -18.40 -0.81 -1.16
C ARG A 237 -16.91 -0.46 -1.12
N VAL A 238 -16.01 -1.40 -1.45
CA VAL A 238 -14.58 -1.07 -1.65
C VAL A 238 -14.41 -0.06 -2.78
N TYR A 239 -15.02 -0.31 -3.95
CA TYR A 239 -15.03 0.66 -5.06
C TYR A 239 -15.55 2.03 -4.62
N ALA A 240 -16.66 2.06 -3.88
CA ALA A 240 -17.27 3.30 -3.40
C ALA A 240 -16.32 4.07 -2.46
N LEU A 241 -15.61 3.38 -1.57
CA LEU A 241 -14.62 4.02 -0.72
C LEU A 241 -13.44 4.57 -1.53
N GLU A 242 -12.83 3.72 -2.35
CA GLU A 242 -11.56 3.96 -3.04
C GLU A 242 -11.66 5.04 -4.12
N THR A 243 -12.85 5.16 -4.73
CA THR A 243 -13.08 6.06 -5.85
C THR A 243 -14.06 7.18 -5.56
N GLY A 244 -14.61 7.21 -4.34
CA GLY A 244 -15.75 8.05 -4.01
C GLY A 244 -17.04 7.64 -4.73
N GLY A 245 -17.12 6.42 -5.28
CA GLY A 245 -18.31 5.90 -5.95
C GLY A 245 -18.60 6.51 -7.33
N ILE A 246 -17.65 7.26 -7.90
CA ILE A 246 -17.74 7.86 -9.25
C ILE A 246 -16.47 7.60 -10.08
N GLY A 247 -15.60 6.69 -9.63
CA GLY A 247 -14.34 6.38 -10.30
C GLY A 247 -14.52 5.72 -11.65
N THR A 248 -13.58 6.00 -12.54
CA THR A 248 -13.41 5.30 -13.81
C THR A 248 -12.23 4.36 -13.74
N ALA A 249 -12.15 3.38 -14.65
CA ALA A 249 -11.07 2.40 -14.68
C ALA A 249 -9.66 3.01 -14.78
N ASP A 250 -9.56 4.26 -15.28
CA ASP A 250 -8.33 5.03 -15.38
C ASP A 250 -8.19 6.13 -14.34
N MET A 251 -9.01 6.15 -13.29
CA MET A 251 -8.86 7.11 -12.21
C MET A 251 -7.49 6.95 -11.53
N GLN A 252 -6.68 8.00 -11.56
CA GLN A 252 -5.45 8.11 -10.78
C GLN A 252 -5.68 8.95 -9.54
N ALA A 253 -5.07 8.53 -8.43
CA ALA A 253 -5.02 9.28 -7.17
C ALA A 253 -4.66 10.76 -7.36
N GLY A 254 -5.54 11.66 -6.87
CA GLY A 254 -5.35 13.11 -6.96
C GLY A 254 -5.85 13.75 -8.26
N ILE A 255 -6.37 12.94 -9.19
CA ILE A 255 -7.08 13.39 -10.39
C ILE A 255 -8.58 13.15 -10.18
N HIS A 256 -9.38 14.19 -10.38
CA HIS A 256 -10.83 14.07 -10.33
C HIS A 256 -11.31 13.12 -11.44
N PRO A 257 -12.08 12.06 -11.14
CA PRO A 257 -12.35 10.98 -12.08
C PRO A 257 -13.13 11.41 -13.33
N LEU A 258 -14.06 12.36 -13.18
CA LEU A 258 -14.89 12.88 -14.27
C LEU A 258 -14.27 14.12 -14.94
N ARG A 259 -13.93 15.16 -14.17
CA ARG A 259 -13.38 16.42 -14.69
C ARG A 259 -11.95 16.32 -15.19
N LYS A 260 -11.22 15.26 -14.82
CA LYS A 260 -9.80 15.03 -15.11
C LYS A 260 -8.88 16.19 -14.67
N THR A 261 -9.32 16.98 -13.68
CA THR A 261 -8.54 18.07 -13.08
C THR A 261 -7.79 17.58 -11.84
N GLY A 262 -6.73 18.29 -11.45
CA GLY A 262 -5.89 17.95 -10.30
C GLY A 262 -4.47 17.59 -10.70
N ARG A 263 -3.73 16.97 -9.78
CA ARG A 263 -2.37 16.47 -10.05
C ARG A 263 -2.17 15.11 -9.40
N PRO A 264 -1.36 14.22 -10.00
CA PRO A 264 -1.05 12.94 -9.38
C PRO A 264 -0.45 13.13 -7.98
N ILE A 265 -1.02 12.46 -6.99
CA ILE A 265 -0.46 12.40 -5.63
C ILE A 265 0.04 11.00 -5.26
N SER A 266 -0.28 10.02 -6.10
CA SER A 266 0.19 8.64 -6.01
C SER A 266 0.14 7.98 -7.39
N SER A 267 0.87 6.87 -7.55
CA SER A 267 0.74 5.97 -8.70
C SER A 267 -0.53 5.12 -8.66
N ALA A 268 -1.33 5.22 -7.60
CA ALA A 268 -2.54 4.42 -7.42
C ALA A 268 -3.53 4.67 -8.57
N LEU A 269 -3.96 3.59 -9.23
CA LEU A 269 -4.77 3.61 -10.45
C LEU A 269 -5.92 2.60 -10.39
N GLY A 270 -7.08 2.97 -10.93
CA GLY A 270 -8.25 2.10 -11.10
C GLY A 270 -9.10 1.94 -9.84
N TYR A 271 -10.07 1.03 -9.88
CA TYR A 271 -11.04 0.80 -8.79
C TYR A 271 -10.38 0.38 -7.48
N ALA A 272 -9.34 -0.46 -7.56
CA ALA A 272 -8.61 -0.96 -6.40
C ALA A 272 -7.39 -0.10 -6.00
N GLN A 273 -7.24 1.09 -6.61
CA GLN A 273 -6.17 2.07 -6.36
C GLN A 273 -4.78 1.40 -6.31
N LEU A 274 -4.48 0.59 -7.34
CA LEU A 274 -3.29 -0.24 -7.43
C LEU A 274 -2.04 0.62 -7.68
N LEU A 275 -1.01 0.54 -6.84
CA LEU A 275 0.25 1.27 -7.09
C LEU A 275 1.05 0.61 -8.23
N SER A 276 1.94 1.36 -8.88
CA SER A 276 2.80 0.82 -9.94
C SER A 276 3.67 -0.35 -9.45
N ALA A 277 4.15 -0.29 -8.20
CA ALA A 277 4.87 -1.39 -7.55
C ALA A 277 4.00 -2.64 -7.35
N ASN A 278 2.70 -2.48 -7.08
CA ASN A 278 1.78 -3.61 -7.00
C ASN A 278 1.62 -4.27 -8.38
N SER A 279 1.51 -3.51 -9.48
CA SER A 279 1.43 -4.13 -10.82
C SER A 279 2.65 -4.99 -11.14
N VAL A 280 3.85 -4.58 -10.70
CA VAL A 280 5.06 -5.42 -10.83
C VAL A 280 4.95 -6.68 -9.97
N ASP A 281 4.57 -6.53 -8.70
CA ASP A 281 4.47 -7.66 -7.75
C ASP A 281 3.41 -8.69 -8.18
N GLU A 282 2.22 -8.24 -8.56
CA GLU A 282 1.14 -9.09 -9.06
C GLU A 282 1.52 -9.75 -10.38
N LEU A 283 2.27 -9.07 -11.26
CA LEU A 283 2.78 -9.69 -12.47
C LEU A 283 3.78 -10.80 -12.14
N VAL A 284 4.69 -10.61 -11.19
CA VAL A 284 5.62 -11.67 -10.76
C VAL A 284 4.87 -12.89 -10.22
N LYS A 285 3.84 -12.66 -9.41
CA LYS A 285 3.03 -13.72 -8.77
C LYS A 285 2.10 -14.45 -9.74
N HIS A 286 1.36 -13.71 -10.57
CA HIS A 286 0.24 -14.22 -11.36
C HIS A 286 0.42 -14.07 -12.87
N GLY A 287 1.57 -13.57 -13.33
CA GLY A 287 1.85 -13.33 -14.74
C GLY A 287 1.71 -14.54 -15.65
N ALA A 288 2.06 -15.73 -15.15
CA ALA A 288 1.89 -16.96 -15.91
C ALA A 288 0.39 -17.27 -16.16
N ASP A 289 -0.46 -17.03 -15.16
CA ASP A 289 -1.90 -17.26 -15.24
C ASP A 289 -2.57 -16.24 -16.18
N PHE A 290 -2.14 -14.98 -16.14
CA PHE A 290 -2.59 -13.96 -17.10
C PHE A 290 -2.25 -14.35 -18.54
N VAL A 291 -1.01 -14.77 -18.79
CA VAL A 291 -0.56 -15.22 -20.11
C VAL A 291 -1.37 -16.44 -20.57
N ALA A 292 -1.49 -17.46 -19.73
CA ALA A 292 -2.24 -18.68 -20.07
C ALA A 292 -3.71 -18.40 -20.35
N ARG A 293 -4.32 -17.44 -19.64
CA ARG A 293 -5.69 -17.01 -19.91
C ARG A 293 -5.82 -16.34 -21.28
N LEU A 294 -4.96 -15.38 -21.61
CA LEU A 294 -5.00 -14.69 -22.90
C LEU A 294 -4.84 -15.69 -24.06
N GLU A 295 -3.95 -16.68 -23.90
CA GLU A 295 -3.81 -17.77 -24.86
C GLU A 295 -5.07 -18.62 -24.99
N ARG A 296 -5.71 -19.02 -23.88
CA ARG A 296 -6.99 -19.75 -23.92
C ARG A 296 -8.07 -18.93 -24.62
N MET A 297 -8.21 -17.65 -24.29
CA MET A 297 -9.15 -16.74 -24.94
C MET A 297 -8.89 -16.65 -26.44
N SER A 298 -7.62 -16.61 -26.87
CA SER A 298 -7.26 -16.57 -28.29
C SER A 298 -7.65 -17.83 -29.07
N ARG A 299 -7.83 -18.96 -28.38
CA ARG A 299 -8.23 -20.24 -28.98
C ARG A 299 -9.74 -20.48 -28.91
N SER A 300 -10.52 -19.56 -28.33
CA SER A 300 -11.97 -19.70 -28.28
C SER A 300 -12.56 -19.65 -29.69
N HIS A 301 -13.53 -20.51 -29.98
CA HIS A 301 -14.27 -20.48 -31.25
C HIS A 301 -15.17 -19.24 -31.38
N GLU A 302 -15.40 -18.52 -30.29
CA GLU A 302 -16.26 -17.33 -30.23
C GLU A 302 -15.54 -16.02 -30.60
N VAL A 303 -14.20 -16.04 -30.75
CA VAL A 303 -13.43 -14.83 -31.09
C VAL A 303 -13.07 -14.79 -32.57
N SER A 304 -13.12 -13.59 -33.16
CA SER A 304 -12.68 -13.39 -34.55
C SER A 304 -11.17 -13.68 -34.71
N ALA A 305 -10.74 -13.95 -35.95
CA ALA A 305 -9.33 -14.18 -36.26
C ALA A 305 -8.44 -12.99 -35.84
N GLU A 306 -8.89 -11.76 -36.09
CA GLU A 306 -8.20 -10.53 -35.66
C GLU A 306 -8.09 -10.46 -34.13
N ARG A 307 -9.18 -10.76 -33.42
CA ARG A 307 -9.21 -10.77 -31.96
C ARG A 307 -8.26 -11.82 -31.39
N SER A 308 -8.23 -13.01 -31.98
CA SER A 308 -7.30 -14.08 -31.62
C SER A 308 -5.84 -13.62 -31.75
N GLN A 309 -5.48 -13.03 -32.88
CA GLN A 309 -4.12 -12.50 -33.11
C GLN A 309 -3.76 -11.40 -32.10
N ASN A 310 -4.69 -10.49 -31.79
CA ASN A 310 -4.49 -9.44 -30.80
C ASN A 310 -4.24 -10.01 -29.39
N LEU A 311 -5.00 -11.03 -28.99
CA LEU A 311 -4.80 -11.73 -27.71
C LEU A 311 -3.45 -12.45 -27.64
N GLN A 312 -3.02 -13.11 -28.72
CA GLN A 312 -1.70 -13.76 -28.79
C GLN A 312 -0.55 -12.74 -28.71
N LYS A 313 -0.68 -11.60 -29.41
CA LYS A 313 0.27 -10.49 -29.33
C LYS A 313 0.35 -9.94 -27.91
N LYS A 314 -0.80 -9.73 -27.26
CA LYS A 314 -0.91 -9.28 -25.87
C LYS A 314 -0.21 -10.26 -24.90
N ALA A 315 -0.46 -11.57 -25.06
CA ALA A 315 0.21 -12.60 -24.27
C ALA A 315 1.74 -12.56 -24.46
N SER A 316 2.23 -12.41 -25.69
CA SER A 316 3.67 -12.28 -25.98
C SER A 316 4.30 -11.06 -25.31
N ILE A 317 3.63 -9.89 -25.35
CA ILE A 317 4.08 -8.69 -24.65
C ILE A 317 4.13 -8.93 -23.14
N LEU A 318 3.07 -9.52 -22.58
CA LEU A 318 2.99 -9.79 -21.15
C LEU A 318 4.09 -10.76 -20.67
N ARG A 319 4.48 -11.75 -21.49
CA ARG A 319 5.65 -12.61 -21.20
C ARG A 319 6.95 -11.82 -21.12
N ARG A 320 7.15 -10.81 -21.98
CA ARG A 320 8.34 -9.94 -21.92
C ARG A 320 8.34 -9.07 -20.66
N MET A 321 7.19 -8.50 -20.31
CA MET A 321 7.01 -7.76 -19.05
C MET A 321 7.31 -8.66 -17.85
N LEU A 322 6.76 -9.88 -17.84
CA LEU A 322 6.97 -10.87 -16.78
C LEU A 322 8.44 -11.26 -16.63
N LYS A 323 9.13 -11.53 -17.75
CA LYS A 323 10.57 -11.84 -17.74
C LYS A 323 11.38 -10.71 -17.10
N LYS A 324 11.05 -9.45 -17.42
CA LYS A 324 11.73 -8.30 -16.83
C LYS A 324 11.41 -8.15 -15.34
N ALA A 325 10.15 -8.28 -14.95
CA ALA A 325 9.74 -8.20 -13.55
C ALA A 325 10.41 -9.30 -12.69
N LYS A 326 10.46 -10.55 -13.18
CA LYS A 326 11.12 -11.68 -12.50
C LYS A 326 12.64 -11.56 -12.40
N SER A 327 13.28 -10.67 -13.16
CA SER A 327 14.72 -10.38 -13.00
C SER A 327 15.02 -9.57 -11.75
N ILE A 328 14.00 -9.03 -11.08
CA ILE A 328 14.13 -8.29 -9.84
C ILE A 328 13.90 -9.26 -8.67
N PRO A 329 14.77 -9.27 -7.64
CA PRO A 329 14.52 -10.06 -6.46
C PRO A 329 13.14 -9.76 -5.87
N HIS A 330 12.42 -10.79 -5.43
CA HIS A 330 11.05 -10.67 -4.92
C HIS A 330 11.01 -10.04 -3.53
N VAL A 331 11.41 -8.78 -3.47
CA VAL A 331 11.51 -7.95 -2.27
C VAL A 331 10.81 -6.64 -2.57
N TRP A 332 9.87 -6.26 -1.71
CA TRP A 332 8.99 -5.11 -1.95
C TRP A 332 9.75 -3.80 -2.21
N SER A 333 10.84 -3.54 -1.50
CA SER A 333 11.67 -2.34 -1.73
C SER A 333 12.33 -2.32 -3.12
N ARG A 334 12.70 -3.51 -3.64
CA ARG A 334 13.27 -3.66 -4.98
C ARG A 334 12.20 -3.50 -6.06
N HIS A 335 11.01 -4.04 -5.85
CA HIS A 335 9.87 -3.82 -6.75
C HIS A 335 9.45 -2.34 -6.78
N GLN A 336 9.43 -1.65 -5.63
CA GLN A 336 9.18 -0.20 -5.58
C GLN A 336 10.22 0.61 -6.36
N ALA A 337 11.50 0.27 -6.22
CA ALA A 337 12.57 0.93 -6.97
C ALA A 337 12.42 0.67 -8.47
N PHE A 338 12.17 -0.58 -8.86
CA PHE A 338 11.98 -0.96 -10.25
C PHE A 338 10.77 -0.30 -10.89
N ALA A 339 9.65 -0.19 -10.17
CA ALA A 339 8.41 0.46 -10.62
C ALA A 339 8.58 1.94 -11.00
N LYS A 340 9.62 2.60 -10.47
CA LYS A 340 9.98 3.99 -10.81
C LYS A 340 10.88 4.11 -12.05
N THR A 341 11.35 3.00 -12.61
CA THR A 341 12.11 2.99 -13.87
C THR A 341 11.17 3.00 -15.06
N GLY A 342 11.66 3.37 -16.25
CA GLY A 342 10.85 3.30 -17.48
C GLY A 342 10.29 1.90 -17.76
N HIS A 343 11.04 0.83 -17.46
CA HIS A 343 10.55 -0.54 -17.61
C HIS A 343 9.47 -0.91 -16.60
N GLY A 344 9.60 -0.47 -15.34
CA GLY A 344 8.59 -0.72 -14.32
C GLY A 344 7.32 0.09 -14.56
N MET A 345 7.46 1.37 -14.90
CA MET A 345 6.36 2.23 -15.32
C MET A 345 5.60 1.62 -16.51
N GLY A 346 6.32 1.05 -17.49
CA GLY A 346 5.70 0.43 -18.65
C GLY A 346 4.89 -0.84 -18.37
N ILE A 347 4.99 -1.42 -17.17
CA ILE A 347 4.13 -2.54 -16.76
C ILE A 347 2.78 -2.03 -16.26
N HIS A 348 2.75 -0.88 -15.58
CA HIS A 348 1.57 -0.41 -14.87
C HIS A 348 0.29 -0.28 -15.75
N PRO A 349 0.36 0.12 -17.04
CA PRO A 349 -0.81 0.21 -17.91
C PRO A 349 -1.55 -1.09 -18.18
N ILE A 350 -1.03 -2.28 -17.82
CA ILE A 350 -1.84 -3.52 -17.89
C ILE A 350 -3.11 -3.42 -17.03
N ASN A 351 -3.11 -2.54 -16.03
CA ASN A 351 -4.26 -2.22 -15.19
C ASN A 351 -5.44 -1.58 -15.96
N LEU A 352 -5.14 -0.96 -17.11
CA LEU A 352 -6.11 -0.24 -17.95
C LEU A 352 -6.63 -1.09 -19.12
N ASP A 353 -6.03 -2.26 -19.36
CA ASP A 353 -6.38 -3.13 -20.48
C ASP A 353 -7.66 -3.92 -20.17
N GLY A 354 -8.58 -3.97 -21.13
CA GLY A 354 -9.88 -4.62 -20.93
C GLY A 354 -9.84 -6.13 -20.68
N ASP A 355 -8.74 -6.83 -20.99
CA ASP A 355 -8.61 -8.28 -20.77
C ASP A 355 -7.78 -8.65 -19.54
N ILE A 356 -6.96 -7.71 -19.06
CA ILE A 356 -6.04 -7.94 -17.94
C ILE A 356 -6.50 -7.16 -16.70
N GLY A 357 -6.83 -5.88 -16.87
CA GLY A 357 -7.14 -4.91 -15.82
C GLY A 357 -8.22 -5.38 -14.84
N PRO A 358 -9.42 -5.79 -15.31
CA PRO A 358 -10.48 -6.25 -14.42
C PRO A 358 -10.03 -7.40 -13.51
N TRP A 359 -9.34 -8.40 -14.07
CA TRP A 359 -8.87 -9.54 -13.28
C TRP A 359 -7.73 -9.16 -12.33
N LEU A 360 -6.77 -8.37 -12.80
CA LEU A 360 -5.64 -7.90 -11.99
C LEU A 360 -6.11 -7.17 -10.73
N GLN A 361 -7.09 -6.27 -10.86
CA GLN A 361 -7.60 -5.51 -9.72
C GLN A 361 -8.37 -6.38 -8.74
N VAL A 362 -9.11 -7.39 -9.22
CA VAL A 362 -9.86 -8.33 -8.37
C VAL A 362 -8.92 -9.26 -7.58
N ILE A 363 -7.82 -9.73 -8.17
CA ILE A 363 -6.89 -10.66 -7.50
C ILE A 363 -6.36 -10.11 -6.19
N LYS A 364 -6.14 -8.79 -6.09
CA LYS A 364 -5.72 -8.13 -4.85
C LYS A 364 -6.72 -8.39 -3.72
N LEU A 365 -8.02 -8.20 -3.97
CA LEU A 365 -9.08 -8.42 -2.99
C LEU A 365 -9.22 -9.91 -2.63
N LYS A 366 -9.09 -10.80 -3.62
CA LYS A 366 -9.04 -12.24 -3.39
C LYS A 366 -7.90 -12.61 -2.44
N GLY A 367 -6.69 -12.11 -2.67
CA GLY A 367 -5.54 -12.42 -1.83
C GLY A 367 -5.73 -12.03 -0.35
N ILE A 368 -6.43 -10.91 -0.11
CA ILE A 368 -6.82 -10.46 1.23
C ILE A 368 -7.82 -11.44 1.86
N LYS A 369 -8.88 -11.82 1.13
CA LYS A 369 -9.87 -12.80 1.58
C LYS A 369 -9.22 -14.14 1.94
N GLU A 370 -8.40 -14.69 1.05
CA GLU A 370 -7.71 -15.97 1.29
C GLU A 370 -6.76 -15.90 2.49
N PHE A 371 -6.12 -14.74 2.72
CA PHE A 371 -5.31 -14.55 3.92
C PHE A 371 -6.15 -14.59 5.19
N ALA A 372 -7.31 -13.94 5.21
CA ALA A 372 -8.22 -13.96 6.36
C ALA A 372 -8.72 -15.38 6.65
N GLU A 373 -9.08 -16.14 5.62
CA GLU A 373 -9.53 -17.54 5.75
C GLU A 373 -8.44 -18.42 6.35
N ARG A 374 -7.17 -18.27 5.91
CA ARG A 374 -6.02 -18.96 6.55
C ARG A 374 -5.80 -18.56 8.01
N LYS A 375 -6.38 -17.44 8.46
CA LYS A 375 -6.40 -16.99 9.85
C LYS A 375 -7.74 -17.29 10.54
N ASN A 376 -8.52 -18.21 10.01
CA ASN A 376 -9.84 -18.63 10.50
C ASN A 376 -10.85 -17.48 10.61
N ARG A 377 -10.70 -16.44 9.78
CA ARG A 377 -11.68 -15.38 9.59
C ARG A 377 -12.37 -15.58 8.24
N TYR A 378 -13.47 -16.31 8.27
CA TYR A 378 -14.34 -16.53 7.14
C TYR A 378 -15.35 -15.39 7.04
N ASN A 379 -15.94 -15.19 5.86
CA ASN A 379 -17.03 -14.23 5.63
C ASN A 379 -16.71 -12.78 6.01
N LEU A 380 -15.52 -12.29 5.63
CA LEU A 380 -15.17 -10.88 5.81
C LEU A 380 -16.27 -9.96 5.29
N ASP A 381 -16.74 -9.04 6.13
CA ASP A 381 -17.57 -7.96 5.65
C ASP A 381 -16.73 -6.96 4.80
N PRO A 382 -17.36 -6.07 4.02
CA PRO A 382 -16.62 -5.14 3.16
C PRO A 382 -15.69 -4.20 3.91
N THR A 383 -16.06 -3.80 5.13
CA THR A 383 -15.31 -2.89 5.99
C THR A 383 -14.08 -3.60 6.56
N GLU A 384 -14.21 -4.85 6.97
CA GLU A 384 -13.10 -5.69 7.41
C GLU A 384 -12.12 -5.97 6.27
N LEU A 385 -12.65 -6.31 5.08
CA LEU A 385 -11.85 -6.49 3.87
C LEU A 385 -11.04 -5.23 3.56
N GLU A 386 -11.66 -4.07 3.68
CA GLU A 386 -10.99 -2.80 3.44
C GLU A 386 -10.00 -2.42 4.54
N LEU A 387 -10.28 -2.70 5.80
CA LEU A 387 -9.30 -2.50 6.87
C LEU A 387 -8.03 -3.30 6.59
N MET A 388 -8.18 -4.54 6.12
CA MET A 388 -7.05 -5.38 5.71
C MET A 388 -6.37 -4.88 4.43
N ASN A 389 -7.12 -4.34 3.47
CA ASN A 389 -6.58 -3.67 2.28
C ASN A 389 -5.68 -2.48 2.69
N LEU A 390 -6.17 -1.65 3.63
CA LEU A 390 -5.53 -0.42 4.09
C LEU A 390 -4.30 -0.67 4.97
N ALA A 391 -4.42 -1.55 5.96
CA ALA A 391 -3.37 -1.81 6.96
C ALA A 391 -2.40 -2.93 6.53
N GLY A 392 -2.78 -3.70 5.50
CA GLY A 392 -2.15 -4.96 5.12
C GLY A 392 -2.81 -6.15 5.83
N PRO A 393 -2.85 -7.36 5.21
CA PRO A 393 -3.66 -8.48 5.71
C PRO A 393 -3.34 -8.91 7.14
N GLY A 394 -2.06 -9.09 7.48
CA GLY A 394 -1.64 -9.51 8.82
C GLY A 394 -2.01 -8.47 9.90
N THR A 395 -1.74 -7.20 9.62
CA THR A 395 -2.06 -6.09 10.52
C THR A 395 -3.56 -5.94 10.70
N GLY A 396 -4.34 -6.01 9.62
CA GLY A 396 -5.81 -5.90 9.69
C GLY A 396 -6.42 -7.02 10.55
N VAL A 397 -5.92 -8.26 10.43
CA VAL A 397 -6.33 -9.36 11.31
C VAL A 397 -6.00 -9.06 12.78
N GLU A 398 -4.83 -8.49 13.07
CA GLU A 398 -4.44 -8.07 14.44
C GLU A 398 -5.40 -6.99 14.97
N MET A 399 -5.70 -5.99 14.15
CA MET A 399 -6.61 -4.87 14.48
C MET A 399 -8.03 -5.33 14.79
N MET A 400 -8.47 -6.45 14.20
CA MET A 400 -9.80 -7.04 14.43
C MET A 400 -9.81 -8.09 15.54
N THR A 401 -8.73 -8.24 16.32
CA THR A 401 -8.78 -9.03 17.56
C THR A 401 -9.53 -8.29 18.64
N SER A 402 -10.04 -9.01 19.65
CA SER A 402 -10.75 -8.40 20.79
C SER A 402 -9.90 -7.32 21.48
N VAL A 403 -8.57 -7.53 21.59
CA VAL A 403 -7.64 -6.52 22.10
C VAL A 403 -7.42 -5.42 21.07
N GLY A 404 -7.08 -5.78 19.82
CA GLY A 404 -6.72 -4.84 18.76
C GLY A 404 -7.81 -3.81 18.43
N LEU A 405 -9.08 -4.19 18.54
CA LEU A 405 -10.22 -3.30 18.30
C LEU A 405 -10.19 -2.05 19.19
N ARG A 406 -9.73 -2.20 20.43
CA ARG A 406 -9.68 -1.13 21.43
C ARG A 406 -8.37 -0.34 21.43
N MET A 407 -7.39 -0.76 20.61
CA MET A 407 -6.07 -0.12 20.63
C MET A 407 -6.01 1.03 19.63
N PRO A 408 -5.32 2.13 19.98
CA PRO A 408 -5.03 3.23 19.06
C PRO A 408 -4.35 2.77 17.77
N THR A 409 -4.74 3.38 16.64
CA THR A 409 -4.21 3.06 15.30
C THR A 409 -2.70 3.29 15.17
N VAL A 410 -2.10 4.14 16.01
CA VAL A 410 -0.63 4.32 16.09
C VAL A 410 0.11 2.99 16.26
N ASN A 411 -0.51 1.98 16.88
CA ASN A 411 0.10 0.67 17.06
C ASN A 411 0.25 -0.13 15.76
N PHE A 412 -0.49 0.23 14.72
CA PHE A 412 -0.63 -0.54 13.48
C PHE A 412 -0.05 0.18 12.25
N PHE A 413 0.01 1.52 12.29
CA PHE A 413 0.58 2.32 11.19
C PHE A 413 1.96 2.88 11.56
N SER A 414 2.88 2.92 10.59
CA SER A 414 4.15 3.67 10.75
C SER A 414 3.87 5.14 11.07
N ARG A 415 4.78 5.85 11.75
CA ARG A 415 4.65 7.30 12.05
C ARG A 415 4.15 8.10 10.85
N ARG A 416 4.85 7.99 9.72
CA ARG A 416 4.47 8.67 8.47
C ARG A 416 3.10 8.26 7.95
N GLY A 417 2.76 6.97 8.02
CA GLY A 417 1.47 6.45 7.60
C GLY A 417 0.32 6.99 8.46
N TYR A 418 0.53 7.08 9.77
CA TYR A 418 -0.41 7.69 10.70
C TYR A 418 -0.54 9.21 10.48
N GLU A 419 0.58 9.95 10.52
CA GLU A 419 0.57 11.42 10.47
C GLU A 419 -0.02 11.97 9.16
N ARG A 420 0.13 11.27 8.04
CA ARG A 420 -0.36 11.71 6.73
C ARG A 420 -1.78 11.26 6.41
N ASN A 421 -2.33 10.30 7.15
CA ASN A 421 -3.63 9.73 6.84
C ASN A 421 -4.69 10.18 7.87
N SER A 422 -5.49 11.17 7.49
CA SER A 422 -6.53 11.74 8.35
C SER A 422 -7.60 10.73 8.81
N ILE A 423 -7.83 9.64 8.08
CA ILE A 423 -8.82 8.63 8.48
C ILE A 423 -8.33 7.76 9.64
N VAL A 424 -7.02 7.59 9.83
CA VAL A 424 -6.50 6.75 10.91
C VAL A 424 -6.14 7.57 12.15
N ARG A 425 -5.78 8.85 11.99
CA ARG A 425 -5.37 9.69 13.12
C ARG A 425 -6.44 9.81 14.19
N GLY A 426 -6.01 9.76 15.45
CA GLY A 426 -6.84 10.00 16.63
C GLY A 426 -7.92 8.94 16.84
N ARG A 427 -7.74 7.73 16.29
CA ARG A 427 -8.74 6.66 16.37
C ARG A 427 -8.16 5.38 16.95
N THR A 428 -9.03 4.59 17.54
CA THR A 428 -8.88 3.16 17.76
C THR A 428 -9.20 2.38 16.49
N SER A 429 -8.88 1.09 16.45
CA SER A 429 -9.25 0.23 15.32
C SER A 429 -10.77 0.13 15.12
N ALA A 430 -11.57 0.09 16.19
CA ALA A 430 -13.02 0.06 16.10
C ALA A 430 -13.61 1.36 15.52
N GLU A 431 -13.10 2.52 15.96
CA GLU A 431 -13.49 3.81 15.40
C GLU A 431 -13.08 3.95 13.94
N LEU A 432 -11.93 3.39 13.55
CA LEU A 432 -11.50 3.34 12.15
C LEU A 432 -12.45 2.48 11.31
N LEU A 433 -12.82 1.27 11.77
CA LEU A 433 -13.82 0.45 11.09
C LEU A 433 -15.12 1.23 10.90
N LYS A 434 -15.60 1.92 11.94
CA LYS A 434 -16.82 2.73 11.84
C LYS A 434 -16.68 3.84 10.80
N ALA A 435 -15.56 4.57 10.81
CA ALA A 435 -15.30 5.63 9.83
C ALA A 435 -15.23 5.11 8.38
N LEU A 436 -14.67 3.91 8.16
CA LEU A 436 -14.65 3.27 6.85
C LEU A 436 -16.07 2.91 6.41
N GLU A 437 -16.85 2.29 7.30
CA GLU A 437 -18.24 1.91 7.03
C GLU A 437 -19.11 3.12 6.66
N ASP A 438 -19.03 4.20 7.44
CA ASP A 438 -19.81 5.42 7.19
C ASP A 438 -19.48 6.04 5.83
N ARG A 439 -18.20 6.04 5.46
CA ARG A 439 -17.76 6.55 4.16
C ARG A 439 -18.21 5.65 3.00
N MET A 440 -18.16 4.33 3.17
CA MET A 440 -18.73 3.38 2.21
C MET A 440 -20.24 3.60 2.02
N ASN A 441 -20.98 3.72 3.13
CA ASN A 441 -22.43 3.97 3.12
C ASN A 441 -22.82 5.29 2.44
N HIS A 442 -21.98 6.31 2.58
CA HIS A 442 -22.16 7.57 1.87
C HIS A 442 -21.93 7.41 0.37
N ASN A 443 -20.77 6.85 -0.02
CA ASN A 443 -20.33 6.82 -1.41
C ASN A 443 -21.05 5.79 -2.27
N VAL A 444 -21.62 4.73 -1.69
CA VAL A 444 -22.32 3.67 -2.45
C VAL A 444 -23.55 4.20 -3.20
N LYS A 445 -24.06 5.37 -2.79
CA LYS A 445 -25.20 6.05 -3.40
C LYS A 445 -24.84 6.82 -4.67
N ASN A 446 -23.55 6.97 -4.97
CA ASN A 446 -23.10 7.71 -6.14
C ASN A 446 -23.27 6.88 -7.41
N SER A 447 -23.50 7.55 -8.54
CA SER A 447 -23.91 6.92 -9.81
C SER A 447 -22.99 5.82 -10.29
N GLY A 448 -21.67 5.96 -10.10
CA GLY A 448 -20.70 4.92 -10.47
C GLY A 448 -20.87 3.65 -9.65
N ALA A 449 -21.13 3.76 -8.35
CA ALA A 449 -21.36 2.63 -7.45
C ALA A 449 -22.71 1.98 -7.70
N VAL A 450 -23.74 2.79 -7.98
CA VAL A 450 -25.08 2.31 -8.36
C VAL A 450 -25.01 1.50 -9.66
N GLU A 451 -24.38 2.02 -10.71
CA GLU A 451 -24.20 1.28 -11.97
C GLU A 451 -23.42 -0.02 -11.75
N PHE A 452 -22.42 -0.01 -10.88
CA PHE A 452 -21.65 -1.22 -10.58
C PHE A 452 -22.50 -2.25 -9.84
N ALA A 453 -23.33 -1.82 -8.89
CA ALA A 453 -24.28 -2.69 -8.20
C ALA A 453 -25.28 -3.33 -9.18
N GLU A 454 -25.82 -2.57 -10.13
CA GLU A 454 -26.73 -3.06 -11.17
C GLU A 454 -26.09 -4.13 -12.05
N VAL A 455 -24.81 -3.97 -12.38
CA VAL A 455 -24.03 -4.97 -13.12
C VAL A 455 -23.97 -6.31 -12.36
N PHE A 456 -23.74 -6.27 -11.04
CA PHE A 456 -23.77 -7.50 -10.22
C PHE A 456 -25.16 -8.13 -10.15
N ASP A 457 -26.21 -7.32 -10.05
CA ASP A 457 -27.60 -7.80 -10.02
C ASP A 457 -27.97 -8.50 -11.33
N MET A 458 -27.59 -7.90 -12.46
CA MET A 458 -27.77 -8.48 -13.79
C MET A 458 -27.08 -9.84 -13.91
N LEU A 459 -25.81 -9.95 -13.54
CA LEU A 459 -25.05 -11.22 -13.58
C LEU A 459 -25.65 -12.29 -12.66
N THR A 460 -26.12 -11.89 -11.48
CA THR A 460 -26.74 -12.81 -10.53
C THR A 460 -28.08 -13.32 -11.07
N ALA A 461 -28.85 -12.46 -11.76
CA ALA A 461 -30.09 -12.84 -12.42
C ALA A 461 -29.87 -13.72 -13.67
N GLU A 462 -28.76 -13.52 -14.41
CA GLU A 462 -28.34 -14.40 -15.49
C GLU A 462 -27.97 -15.80 -14.97
N ALA A 463 -27.22 -15.91 -13.87
CA ALA A 463 -26.80 -17.19 -13.31
C ALA A 463 -27.93 -18.02 -12.68
N ARG A 464 -29.10 -17.41 -12.42
CA ARG A 464 -30.30 -18.08 -11.90
C ARG A 464 -31.23 -18.57 -13.00
N ARG A 465 -31.03 -18.13 -14.23
CA ARG A 465 -31.74 -18.60 -15.43
C ARG A 465 -30.99 -19.78 -16.01
#